data_AF-A0A290RYU0-F1
#
_entry.id   AF-A0A290RYU0-F1
#
_cell.length_a   1.000
_cell.length_b   1.000
_cell.length_c   1.000
_cell.angle_alpha   90.00
_cell.angle_beta   90.00
_cell.angle_gamma   90.00
#
_symmetry.space_group_name_H-M   'P 1'
#
loop_
_entity.id
_entity.type
_entity.pdbx_description
1 polymer ?
#
loop_
_entity_poly.entity_id
_entity_poly.type
_entity_poly.pdbx_seq_one_letter_code
_entity_poly.pdbx_strand_id
1 'polypeptide(L)'
;MSERLINLHTKQISDYLIHFWPLKVTEDAIFWVLDRWQLAEKKTRIVDNSDLRCINRQINTIPTGKQRIYRQALEGILFYLADIAHWQVPEFVKHTISDTNLKYFEELAKGTAHAQLIFSRYQQQKTYFFDTRGTLTPSFMALMIGFEVAPLSLAHISAILNNPNSIIDKEDNPRLAITHMGYGADELRATHYYLSIESYRFLENYYAQSPPRISSKCLYADLSSWLEENGLPACIRKQIWPKRFQIHWYLRFQLPPVFIKDLANPERHVGLSNTITASKIKEADIYAIDWDTKWFDSLAKSQKKIRWPHEILLKHSESLETIETPPWDANNILPRLLFDYTKQLLVVVNKIWPQF
;
A
#
# COMPACT_ATOMS: atom_id res chain seq x y z
N MET A 1 -14.78 29.14 -8.18
CA MET A 1 -14.62 28.22 -7.03
C MET A 1 -14.91 28.93 -5.70
N SER A 2 -15.45 28.24 -4.67
CA SER A 2 -15.36 28.78 -3.31
C SER A 2 -13.91 28.63 -2.85
N GLU A 3 -13.26 29.72 -2.48
CA GLU A 3 -11.88 29.80 -1.96
C GLU A 3 -11.56 28.70 -0.92
N ARG A 4 -12.57 28.28 -0.14
CA ARG A 4 -12.50 27.18 0.83
C ARG A 4 -12.09 25.82 0.24
N LEU A 5 -12.55 25.47 -0.96
CA LEU A 5 -12.22 24.19 -1.63
C LEU A 5 -10.78 24.17 -2.13
N ILE A 6 -10.30 25.29 -2.71
CA ILE A 6 -8.90 25.42 -3.15
C ILE A 6 -7.97 25.33 -1.95
N ASN A 7 -8.32 25.98 -0.85
CA ASN A 7 -7.55 25.91 0.40
C ASN A 7 -7.47 24.49 0.96
N LEU A 8 -8.57 23.73 0.92
CA LEU A 8 -8.59 22.33 1.35
C LEU A 8 -7.63 21.48 0.48
N HIS A 9 -7.74 21.57 -0.84
CA HIS A 9 -6.87 20.82 -1.75
C HIS A 9 -5.41 21.25 -1.65
N THR A 10 -5.15 22.55 -1.49
CA THR A 10 -3.79 23.08 -1.27
C THR A 10 -3.14 22.40 -0.06
N LYS A 11 -3.88 22.32 1.05
CA LYS A 11 -3.40 21.70 2.27
C LYS A 11 -3.18 20.20 2.10
N GLN A 12 -4.11 19.49 1.48
CA GLN A 12 -3.96 18.05 1.18
C GLN A 12 -2.73 17.75 0.31
N ILE A 13 -2.52 18.55 -0.75
CA ILE A 13 -1.36 18.39 -1.64
C ILE A 13 -0.07 18.76 -0.91
N SER A 14 -0.06 19.85 -0.14
CA SER A 14 1.09 20.26 0.68
C SER A 14 1.50 19.15 1.65
N ASP A 15 0.54 18.64 2.43
CA ASP A 15 0.75 17.56 3.40
C ASP A 15 1.30 16.30 2.71
N TYR A 16 0.81 15.97 1.52
CA TYR A 16 1.34 14.85 0.73
C TYR A 16 2.78 15.09 0.24
N LEU A 17 3.04 16.23 -0.40
CA LEU A 17 4.33 16.54 -0.99
C LEU A 17 5.43 16.64 0.07
N ILE A 18 5.11 17.08 1.28
CA ILE A 18 6.03 17.07 2.42
C ILE A 18 6.65 15.68 2.66
N HIS A 19 5.90 14.60 2.40
CA HIS A 19 6.35 13.24 2.67
C HIS A 19 6.99 12.56 1.46
N PHE A 20 6.48 12.82 0.27
CA PHE A 20 6.80 12.05 -0.94
C PHE A 20 7.51 12.84 -2.04
N TRP A 21 7.61 14.17 -1.93
CA TRP A 21 8.26 15.03 -2.92
C TRP A 21 9.64 15.49 -2.44
N PRO A 22 10.69 15.41 -3.28
CA PRO A 22 12.05 15.78 -2.90
C PRO A 22 12.29 17.29 -2.92
N LEU A 23 11.48 18.07 -3.66
CA LEU A 23 11.68 19.52 -3.78
C LEU A 23 10.86 20.27 -2.74
N LYS A 24 11.41 21.38 -2.25
CA LYS A 24 10.68 22.26 -1.34
C LYS A 24 9.63 23.03 -2.12
N VAL A 25 8.36 22.76 -1.83
CA VAL A 25 7.21 23.46 -2.40
C VAL A 25 6.46 24.16 -1.26
N THR A 26 6.03 25.40 -1.48
CA THR A 26 5.26 26.19 -0.50
C THR A 26 3.77 26.12 -0.78
N GLU A 27 2.96 26.19 0.28
CA GLU A 27 1.48 26.22 0.16
C GLU A 27 1.01 27.36 -0.73
N ASP A 28 1.58 28.55 -0.59
CA ASP A 28 1.25 29.71 -1.45
C ASP A 28 1.46 29.42 -2.93
N ALA A 29 2.52 28.67 -3.27
CA ALA A 29 2.82 28.33 -4.66
C ALA A 29 1.87 27.26 -5.20
N ILE A 30 1.46 26.30 -4.36
CA ILE A 30 0.45 25.29 -4.70
C ILE A 30 -0.90 25.99 -4.93
N PHE A 31 -1.31 26.84 -3.99
CA PHE A 31 -2.55 27.61 -4.09
C PHE A 31 -2.60 28.43 -5.38
N TRP A 32 -1.52 29.17 -5.67
CA TRP A 32 -1.44 29.99 -6.87
C TRP A 32 -1.61 29.16 -8.16
N VAL A 33 -0.99 27.98 -8.22
CA VAL A 33 -1.12 27.11 -9.39
C VAL A 33 -2.53 26.53 -9.49
N LEU A 34 -3.12 26.04 -8.39
CA LEU A 34 -4.46 25.46 -8.39
C LEU A 34 -5.55 26.48 -8.77
N ASP A 35 -5.47 27.69 -8.24
CA ASP A 35 -6.42 28.77 -8.50
C ASP A 35 -6.47 29.11 -9.99
N ARG A 36 -5.29 29.24 -10.63
CA ARG A 36 -5.21 29.68 -12.02
C ARG A 36 -5.30 28.57 -13.06
N TRP A 37 -5.05 27.33 -12.65
CA TRP A 37 -5.21 26.17 -13.51
C TRP A 37 -6.67 25.71 -13.58
N GLN A 38 -7.53 26.11 -12.63
CA GLN A 38 -8.96 25.76 -12.59
C GLN A 38 -9.23 24.24 -12.64
N LEU A 39 -8.30 23.44 -12.09
CA LEU A 39 -8.30 21.99 -12.21
C LEU A 39 -9.57 21.32 -11.64
N ALA A 40 -10.20 21.93 -10.64
CA ALA A 40 -11.42 21.44 -10.01
C ALA A 40 -12.67 21.52 -10.93
N GLU A 41 -12.63 22.31 -12.00
CA GLU A 41 -13.73 22.43 -12.96
C GLU A 41 -13.67 21.31 -14.01
N LYS A 42 -12.58 20.54 -14.04
CA LYS A 42 -12.39 19.45 -14.99
C LYS A 42 -13.18 18.22 -14.56
N LYS A 43 -14.17 17.85 -15.39
CA LYS A 43 -15.00 16.64 -15.18
C LYS A 43 -14.24 15.34 -15.47
N THR A 44 -13.17 15.41 -16.26
CA THR A 44 -12.36 14.26 -16.67
C THR A 44 -11.04 14.22 -15.92
N ARG A 45 -10.63 13.03 -15.44
CA ARG A 45 -9.35 12.79 -14.74
C ARG A 45 -8.18 12.66 -15.72
N ILE A 46 -8.04 13.61 -16.64
CA ILE A 46 -7.02 13.63 -17.69
C ILE A 46 -6.41 15.02 -17.74
N VAL A 47 -5.09 15.10 -17.57
CA VAL A 47 -4.29 16.28 -17.88
C VAL A 47 -3.71 16.13 -19.27
N ASP A 48 -4.00 17.09 -20.16
CA ASP A 48 -3.52 17.09 -21.52
C ASP A 48 -2.43 18.15 -21.77
N ASN A 49 -1.82 18.10 -22.95
CA ASN A 49 -0.77 19.04 -23.33
C ASN A 49 -1.27 20.48 -23.53
N SER A 50 -2.58 20.70 -23.66
CA SER A 50 -3.15 22.03 -23.79
C SER A 50 -3.31 22.70 -22.42
N ASP A 51 -3.72 21.94 -21.40
CA ASP A 51 -3.75 22.37 -20.00
C ASP A 51 -2.37 22.85 -19.55
N LEU A 52 -1.36 22.02 -19.81
CA LEU A 52 0.03 22.30 -19.42
C LEU A 52 0.58 23.51 -20.17
N ARG A 53 0.19 23.70 -21.44
CA ARG A 53 0.55 24.91 -22.19
C ARG A 53 -0.11 26.16 -21.60
N CYS A 54 -1.36 26.07 -21.17
CA CYS A 54 -2.08 27.19 -20.58
C CYS A 54 -1.41 27.65 -19.27
N ILE A 55 -1.20 26.75 -18.32
CA ILE A 55 -0.58 27.11 -17.03
C ILE A 55 0.88 27.53 -17.19
N ASN A 56 1.66 26.88 -18.08
CA ASN A 56 3.04 27.30 -18.32
C ASN A 56 3.13 28.68 -18.97
N ARG A 57 2.20 29.06 -19.85
CA ARG A 57 2.13 30.44 -20.37
C ARG A 57 1.95 31.43 -19.24
N GLN A 58 1.04 31.16 -18.31
CA GLN A 58 0.82 32.03 -17.16
C GLN A 58 2.05 32.10 -16.25
N ILE A 59 2.71 30.98 -15.97
CA ILE A 59 3.95 30.96 -15.18
C ILE A 59 5.04 31.81 -15.87
N ASN A 60 5.16 31.72 -17.20
CA ASN A 60 6.16 32.47 -17.96
C ASN A 60 5.92 33.99 -17.97
N THR A 61 4.70 34.46 -17.64
CA THR A 61 4.43 35.90 -17.48
C THR A 61 4.96 36.48 -16.16
N ILE A 62 5.35 35.64 -15.21
CA ILE A 62 5.87 36.04 -13.90
C ILE A 62 7.36 36.39 -14.03
N PRO A 63 7.90 37.33 -13.21
CA PRO A 63 9.33 37.58 -13.14
C PRO A 63 10.15 36.29 -12.90
N THR A 64 11.27 36.15 -13.62
CA THR A 64 12.13 34.97 -13.71
C THR A 64 12.51 34.36 -12.35
N GLY A 65 12.71 35.18 -11.32
CA GLY A 65 13.06 34.72 -9.97
C GLY A 65 11.99 33.86 -9.29
N LYS A 66 10.69 34.08 -9.58
CA LYS A 66 9.57 33.32 -8.99
C LYS A 66 9.08 32.19 -9.89
N GLN A 67 9.39 32.20 -11.18
CA GLN A 67 8.97 31.16 -12.13
C GLN A 67 9.37 29.75 -11.66
N ARG A 68 10.59 29.61 -11.14
CA ARG A 68 11.11 28.32 -10.65
C ARG A 68 10.22 27.73 -9.55
N ILE A 69 9.75 28.55 -8.62
CA ILE A 69 8.92 28.11 -7.49
C ILE A 69 7.59 27.57 -8.00
N TYR A 70 6.94 28.28 -8.92
CA TYR A 70 5.65 27.84 -9.48
C TYR A 70 5.78 26.64 -10.41
N ARG A 71 6.89 26.49 -11.14
CA ARG A 71 7.16 25.27 -11.92
C ARG A 71 7.33 24.05 -11.02
N GLN A 72 8.08 24.20 -9.92
CA GLN A 72 8.24 23.12 -8.93
C GLN A 72 6.91 22.78 -8.24
N ALA A 73 6.06 23.77 -7.98
CA ALA A 73 4.72 23.54 -7.46
C ALA A 73 3.83 22.80 -8.48
N LEU A 74 3.89 23.18 -9.76
CA LEU A 74 3.18 22.51 -10.84
C LEU A 74 3.61 21.05 -10.99
N GLU A 75 4.92 20.77 -10.97
CA GLU A 75 5.46 19.40 -10.98
C GLU A 75 4.99 18.59 -9.78
N GLY A 76 4.99 19.17 -8.58
CA GLY A 76 4.46 18.53 -7.37
C GLY A 76 2.95 18.24 -7.46
N ILE A 77 2.15 19.18 -7.97
CA ILE A 77 0.72 18.97 -8.19
C ILE A 77 0.49 17.85 -9.21
N LEU A 78 1.22 17.84 -10.32
CA LEU A 78 1.15 16.78 -11.32
C LEU A 78 1.52 15.40 -10.74
N PHE A 79 2.55 15.36 -9.90
CA PHE A 79 2.93 14.16 -9.17
C PHE A 79 1.80 13.68 -8.26
N TYR A 80 1.20 14.56 -7.46
CA TYR A 80 0.04 14.23 -6.63
C TYR A 80 -1.15 13.71 -7.45
N LEU A 81 -1.48 14.38 -8.55
CA LEU A 81 -2.60 14.01 -9.41
C LEU A 81 -2.40 12.63 -10.04
N ALA A 82 -1.19 12.33 -10.51
CA ALA A 82 -0.87 11.03 -11.07
C ALA A 82 -0.83 9.92 -10.00
N ASP A 83 -0.19 10.19 -8.85
CA ASP A 83 0.15 9.16 -7.85
C ASP A 83 -1.00 8.85 -6.87
N ILE A 84 -1.80 9.87 -6.49
CA ILE A 84 -2.92 9.73 -5.54
C ILE A 84 -4.27 9.82 -6.23
N ALA A 85 -4.47 10.82 -7.09
CA ALA A 85 -5.77 11.00 -7.73
C ALA A 85 -5.97 10.07 -8.95
N HIS A 86 -4.92 9.36 -9.37
CA HIS A 86 -4.88 8.49 -10.55
C HIS A 86 -5.33 9.18 -11.84
N TRP A 87 -4.99 10.46 -11.99
CA TRP A 87 -5.21 11.19 -13.23
C TRP A 87 -4.24 10.71 -14.31
N GLN A 88 -4.72 10.63 -15.55
CA GLN A 88 -3.82 10.42 -16.68
C GLN A 88 -3.03 11.70 -16.94
N VAL A 89 -1.71 11.62 -16.86
CA VAL A 89 -0.79 12.71 -17.16
C VAL A 89 0.04 12.42 -18.41
N PRO A 90 0.54 13.45 -19.13
CA PRO A 90 1.35 13.27 -20.33
C PRO A 90 2.66 12.50 -20.06
N GLU A 91 3.17 11.84 -21.09
CA GLU A 91 4.28 10.89 -20.97
C GLU A 91 5.58 11.50 -20.44
N PHE A 92 5.89 12.74 -20.83
CA PHE A 92 7.05 13.45 -20.30
C PHE A 92 6.97 13.68 -18.77
N VAL A 93 5.76 13.86 -18.24
CA VAL A 93 5.52 14.00 -16.80
C VAL A 93 5.76 12.66 -16.10
N LYS A 94 5.40 11.54 -16.73
CA LYS A 94 5.66 10.19 -16.18
C LYS A 94 7.15 9.91 -16.00
N HIS A 95 7.99 10.33 -16.95
CA HIS A 95 9.44 10.22 -16.82
C HIS A 95 9.98 11.05 -15.64
N THR A 96 9.52 12.30 -15.50
CA THR A 96 9.89 13.14 -14.35
C THR A 96 9.45 12.53 -13.01
N ILE A 97 8.27 11.91 -12.96
CA ILE A 97 7.78 11.17 -11.78
C ILE A 97 8.71 9.99 -11.46
N SER A 98 9.16 9.23 -12.46
CA SER A 98 10.09 8.11 -12.29
C SER A 98 11.44 8.57 -11.70
N ASP A 99 12.03 9.61 -12.25
CA ASP A 99 13.30 10.19 -11.74
C ASP A 99 13.13 10.73 -10.32
N THR A 100 11.96 11.28 -10.01
CA THR A 100 11.63 11.77 -8.68
C THR A 100 11.50 10.62 -7.68
N ASN A 101 10.87 9.51 -8.07
CA ASN A 101 10.79 8.31 -7.25
C ASN A 101 12.17 7.73 -6.97
N LEU A 102 13.07 7.75 -7.95
CA LEU A 102 14.47 7.35 -7.77
C LEU A 102 15.20 8.24 -6.76
N LYS A 103 15.10 9.57 -6.89
CA LYS A 103 15.69 10.52 -5.93
C LYS A 103 15.12 10.37 -4.52
N TYR A 104 13.80 10.16 -4.42
CA TYR A 104 13.15 9.87 -3.15
C TYR A 104 13.74 8.61 -2.51
N PHE A 105 13.96 7.57 -3.30
CA PHE A 105 14.56 6.33 -2.85
C PHE A 105 16.03 6.47 -2.44
N GLU A 106 16.83 7.24 -3.18
CA GLU A 106 18.21 7.58 -2.80
C GLU A 106 18.26 8.32 -1.45
N GLU A 107 17.33 9.25 -1.22
CA GLU A 107 17.19 9.93 0.07
C GLU A 107 16.75 9.00 1.20
N LEU A 108 15.88 8.01 0.92
CA LEU A 108 15.54 6.96 1.89
C LEU A 108 16.76 6.11 2.24
N ALA A 109 17.57 5.73 1.24
CA ALA A 109 18.74 4.88 1.44
C ALA A 109 19.77 5.51 2.39
N LYS A 110 19.94 6.85 2.37
CA LYS A 110 20.78 7.59 3.33
C LYS A 110 20.36 7.37 4.79
N GLY A 111 19.11 7.00 5.02
CA GLY A 111 18.55 6.77 6.34
C GLY A 111 18.66 5.35 6.90
N THR A 112 19.26 4.43 6.16
CA THR A 112 19.27 2.99 6.48
C THR A 112 19.87 2.66 7.84
N ALA A 113 21.11 3.09 8.10
CA ALA A 113 21.81 2.74 9.32
C ALA A 113 21.04 3.17 10.58
N HIS A 114 20.48 4.38 10.56
CA HIS A 114 19.71 4.90 11.69
C HIS A 114 18.38 4.16 11.86
N ALA A 115 17.66 3.83 10.78
CA ALA A 115 16.44 3.04 10.87
C ALA A 115 16.70 1.65 11.48
N GLN A 116 17.81 1.01 11.12
CA GLN A 116 18.21 -0.29 11.65
C GLN A 116 18.59 -0.23 13.13
N LEU A 117 19.26 0.84 13.58
CA LEU A 117 19.53 1.07 15.01
C LEU A 117 18.25 1.21 15.83
N ILE A 118 17.30 2.03 15.35
CA ILE A 118 15.99 2.21 15.99
C ILE A 118 15.26 0.87 16.11
N PHE A 119 15.19 0.12 15.01
CA PHE A 119 14.53 -1.19 15.00
C PHE A 119 15.19 -2.17 15.98
N SER A 120 16.53 -2.20 16.04
CA SER A 120 17.27 -3.07 16.97
C SER A 120 16.96 -2.72 18.43
N ARG A 121 16.90 -1.42 18.77
CA ARG A 121 16.49 -0.96 20.11
C ARG A 121 15.04 -1.30 20.42
N TYR A 122 14.13 -1.12 19.46
CA TYR A 122 12.75 -1.54 19.59
C TYR A 122 12.62 -3.04 19.91
N GLN A 123 13.36 -3.92 19.21
CA GLN A 123 13.33 -5.36 19.48
C GLN A 123 13.88 -5.72 20.87
N GLN A 124 14.92 -5.02 21.34
CA GLN A 124 15.43 -5.17 22.70
C GLN A 124 14.36 -4.78 23.73
N GLN A 125 13.70 -3.63 23.54
CA GLN A 125 12.63 -3.18 24.43
C GLN A 125 11.43 -4.13 24.40
N LYS A 126 11.07 -4.66 23.22
CA LYS A 126 10.01 -5.64 23.06
C LYS A 126 10.32 -6.92 23.86
N THR A 127 11.56 -7.40 23.78
CA THR A 127 12.02 -8.55 24.58
C THR A 127 11.93 -8.26 26.08
N TYR A 128 12.43 -7.11 26.52
CA TYR A 128 12.33 -6.69 27.93
C TYR A 128 10.88 -6.54 28.42
N PHE A 129 9.97 -6.10 27.55
CA PHE A 129 8.54 -6.04 27.87
C PHE A 129 7.96 -7.44 28.11
N PHE A 130 8.41 -8.45 27.36
CA PHE A 130 7.96 -9.83 27.56
C PHE A 130 8.33 -10.35 28.96
N ASP A 131 9.49 -9.93 29.47
CA ASP A 131 9.95 -10.32 30.79
C ASP A 131 9.27 -9.55 31.93
N THR A 132 9.09 -8.23 31.76
CA THR A 132 8.65 -7.34 32.85
C THR A 132 7.16 -7.01 32.85
N ARG A 133 6.47 -7.13 31.71
CA ARG A 133 5.06 -6.76 31.54
C ARG A 133 4.74 -5.34 32.03
N GLY A 134 5.62 -4.39 31.72
CA GLY A 134 5.42 -2.98 32.07
C GLY A 134 4.23 -2.31 31.38
N THR A 135 4.02 -1.02 31.66
CA THR A 135 2.99 -0.20 31.02
C THR A 135 3.31 0.03 29.54
N LEU A 136 2.30 -0.03 28.66
CA LEU A 136 2.48 0.20 27.23
C LEU A 136 2.41 1.70 26.94
N THR A 137 3.51 2.28 26.47
CA THR A 137 3.59 3.71 26.16
C THR A 137 3.11 4.00 24.73
N PRO A 138 2.63 5.22 24.44
CA PRO A 138 2.26 5.61 23.08
C PRO A 138 3.43 5.50 22.09
N SER A 139 4.66 5.81 22.53
CA SER A 139 5.87 5.65 21.71
C SER A 139 6.15 4.19 21.37
N PHE A 140 6.05 3.28 22.33
CA PHE A 140 6.21 1.85 22.08
C PHE A 140 5.17 1.33 21.08
N MET A 141 3.91 1.73 21.26
CA MET A 141 2.83 1.33 20.35
C MET A 141 3.02 1.89 18.94
N ALA A 142 3.51 3.12 18.81
CA ALA A 142 3.83 3.69 17.50
C ALA A 142 4.98 2.97 16.79
N LEU A 143 6.02 2.56 17.52
CA LEU A 143 7.12 1.74 16.96
C LEU A 143 6.60 0.37 16.51
N MET A 144 5.76 -0.28 17.31
CA MET A 144 5.16 -1.57 16.98
C MET A 144 4.28 -1.45 15.71
N ILE A 145 3.37 -0.48 15.65
CA ILE A 145 2.55 -0.26 14.46
C ILE A 145 3.44 0.01 13.24
N GLY A 146 4.41 0.92 13.37
CA GLY A 146 5.28 1.32 12.26
C GLY A 146 6.16 0.21 11.71
N PHE A 147 6.73 -0.63 12.57
CA PHE A 147 7.66 -1.68 12.16
C PHE A 147 7.02 -3.05 11.90
N GLU A 148 5.90 -3.37 12.55
CA GLU A 148 5.32 -4.72 12.49
C GLU A 148 3.96 -4.76 11.77
N VAL A 149 3.21 -3.65 11.72
CA VAL A 149 1.89 -3.61 11.07
C VAL A 149 1.95 -2.95 9.69
N ALA A 150 2.33 -1.67 9.64
CA ALA A 150 2.46 -0.93 8.38
C ALA A 150 3.27 0.37 8.59
N PRO A 151 4.00 0.86 7.58
CA PRO A 151 4.85 2.04 7.69
C PRO A 151 4.06 3.36 7.58
N LEU A 152 3.08 3.52 8.48
CA LEU A 152 2.07 4.57 8.45
C LEU A 152 2.61 5.94 8.88
N SER A 153 1.86 6.99 8.53
CA SER A 153 2.10 8.33 9.04
C SER A 153 1.79 8.44 10.54
N LEU A 154 2.43 9.38 11.23
CA LEU A 154 2.11 9.65 12.64
C LEU A 154 0.67 10.13 12.84
N ALA A 155 0.05 10.73 11.82
CA ALA A 155 -1.36 11.11 11.87
C ALA A 155 -2.25 9.86 11.92
N HIS A 156 -2.01 8.89 11.03
CA HIS A 156 -2.72 7.60 11.04
C HIS A 156 -2.48 6.84 12.35
N ILE A 157 -1.23 6.75 12.81
CA ILE A 157 -0.90 6.08 14.07
C ILE A 157 -1.63 6.75 15.25
N SER A 158 -1.64 8.09 15.32
CA SER A 158 -2.37 8.79 16.38
C SER A 158 -3.88 8.51 16.33
N ALA A 159 -4.47 8.40 15.13
CA ALA A 159 -5.88 8.05 14.98
C ALA A 159 -6.16 6.62 15.47
N ILE A 160 -5.29 5.67 15.15
CA ILE A 160 -5.36 4.29 15.65
C ILE A 160 -5.29 4.25 17.17
N LEU A 161 -4.28 4.89 17.77
CA LEU A 161 -4.08 4.87 19.22
C LEU A 161 -5.23 5.53 20.01
N ASN A 162 -6.01 6.41 19.36
CA ASN A 162 -7.16 7.06 19.97
C ASN A 162 -8.49 6.35 19.72
N ASN A 163 -8.51 5.30 18.89
CA ASN A 163 -9.75 4.62 18.49
C ASN A 163 -9.65 3.10 18.69
N PRO A 164 -10.23 2.55 19.78
CA PRO A 164 -10.21 1.10 20.04
C PRO A 164 -11.05 0.30 19.03
N ASN A 165 -11.98 0.95 18.32
CA ASN A 165 -12.78 0.32 17.26
C ASN A 165 -12.02 0.15 15.95
N SER A 166 -10.72 0.50 15.91
CA SER A 166 -9.87 0.27 14.75
C SER A 166 -9.54 -1.22 14.55
N ILE A 167 -9.73 -2.08 15.55
CA ILE A 167 -9.51 -3.53 15.42
C ILE A 167 -10.81 -4.20 14.95
N ILE A 168 -10.75 -4.90 13.82
CA ILE A 168 -11.84 -5.69 13.24
C ILE A 168 -11.45 -7.18 13.17
N ASP A 169 -12.43 -8.05 12.89
CA ASP A 169 -12.23 -9.50 12.67
C ASP A 169 -11.44 -10.20 13.80
N LYS A 170 -11.73 -9.82 15.06
CA LYS A 170 -10.93 -10.18 16.25
C LYS A 170 -10.73 -11.68 16.48
N GLU A 171 -11.67 -12.52 16.05
CA GLU A 171 -11.70 -13.95 16.38
C GLU A 171 -10.88 -14.79 15.39
N ASP A 172 -11.05 -14.58 14.09
CA ASP A 172 -10.43 -15.46 13.07
C ASP A 172 -9.15 -14.88 12.45
N ASN A 173 -9.14 -13.57 12.17
CA ASN A 173 -8.06 -12.93 11.45
C ASN A 173 -8.03 -11.43 11.78
N PRO A 174 -7.46 -11.05 12.95
CA PRO A 174 -7.51 -9.69 13.43
C PRO A 174 -6.85 -8.73 12.43
N ARG A 175 -7.54 -7.64 12.13
CA ARG A 175 -7.05 -6.61 11.22
C ARG A 175 -7.20 -5.24 11.82
N LEU A 176 -6.36 -4.33 11.34
CA LEU A 176 -6.45 -2.92 11.64
C LEU A 176 -7.19 -2.21 10.51
N ALA A 177 -8.39 -1.71 10.79
CA ALA A 177 -9.16 -0.84 9.92
C ALA A 177 -8.74 0.61 10.12
N ILE A 178 -8.18 1.21 9.06
CA ILE A 178 -7.77 2.61 9.04
C ILE A 178 -8.73 3.39 8.17
N THR A 179 -9.50 4.28 8.78
CA THR A 179 -10.37 5.22 8.06
C THR A 179 -9.53 6.19 7.24
N HIS A 180 -9.87 6.36 5.97
CA HIS A 180 -9.20 7.30 5.06
C HIS A 180 -9.38 8.74 5.52
N MET A 181 -8.30 9.51 5.51
CA MET A 181 -8.31 10.93 5.87
C MET A 181 -8.70 11.78 4.66
N GLY A 182 -9.82 12.52 4.75
CA GLY A 182 -10.20 13.54 3.75
C GLY A 182 -11.30 13.16 2.77
N TYR A 183 -11.89 11.97 2.87
CA TYR A 183 -13.17 11.67 2.24
C TYR A 183 -14.32 12.14 3.16
N GLY A 184 -15.39 12.66 2.56
CA GLY A 184 -16.56 13.17 3.31
C GLY A 184 -17.23 12.08 4.15
N ALA A 185 -17.94 12.49 5.20
CA ALA A 185 -18.56 11.58 6.18
C ALA A 185 -19.55 10.57 5.57
N ASP A 186 -20.00 10.81 4.34
CA ASP A 186 -21.04 10.01 3.65
C ASP A 186 -20.50 8.67 3.08
N GLU A 187 -19.19 8.51 2.90
CA GLU A 187 -18.57 7.22 2.51
C GLU A 187 -17.38 6.89 3.41
N LEU A 188 -17.63 6.09 4.46
CA LEU A 188 -16.58 5.51 5.30
C LEU A 188 -15.73 4.53 4.48
N ARG A 189 -14.64 5.03 3.92
CA ARG A 189 -13.61 4.21 3.26
C ARG A 189 -12.55 3.86 4.28
N ALA A 190 -12.24 2.56 4.35
CA ALA A 190 -11.22 2.04 5.23
C ALA A 190 -10.25 1.14 4.48
N THR A 191 -9.04 1.09 4.99
CA THR A 191 -8.01 0.16 4.56
C THR A 191 -7.72 -0.82 5.69
N HIS A 192 -7.57 -2.10 5.33
CA HIS A 192 -7.31 -3.15 6.30
C HIS A 192 -5.86 -3.60 6.24
N TYR A 193 -5.17 -3.54 7.37
CA TYR A 193 -3.84 -4.12 7.53
C TYR A 193 -3.93 -5.37 8.38
N TYR A 194 -3.13 -6.38 8.04
CA TYR A 194 -3.02 -7.58 8.86
C TYR A 194 -2.44 -7.23 10.24
N LEU A 195 -3.04 -7.79 11.29
CA LEU A 195 -2.56 -7.62 12.65
C LEU A 195 -2.05 -8.99 13.13
N SER A 196 -0.77 -9.08 13.47
CA SER A 196 -0.28 -10.30 14.11
C SER A 196 -0.97 -10.49 15.47
N ILE A 197 -1.06 -11.73 15.96
CA ILE A 197 -1.63 -12.03 17.28
C ILE A 197 -0.90 -11.24 18.38
N GLU A 198 0.41 -11.06 18.24
CA GLU A 198 1.22 -10.28 19.17
C GLU A 198 0.81 -8.79 19.15
N SER A 199 0.78 -8.17 17.96
CA SER A 199 0.39 -6.78 17.76
C SER A 199 -1.04 -6.51 18.22
N TYR A 200 -1.95 -7.48 17.99
CA TYR A 200 -3.32 -7.50 18.48
C TYR A 200 -3.37 -7.39 20.01
N ARG A 201 -2.66 -8.29 20.70
CA ARG A 201 -2.64 -8.31 22.17
C ARG A 201 -2.02 -7.05 22.75
N PHE A 202 -0.96 -6.50 22.14
CA PHE A 202 -0.42 -5.22 22.56
C PHE A 202 -1.43 -4.08 22.42
N LEU A 203 -2.15 -3.99 21.30
CA LEU A 203 -3.16 -2.95 21.11
C LEU A 203 -4.33 -3.09 22.08
N GLU A 204 -4.84 -4.30 22.29
CA GLU A 204 -5.88 -4.54 23.30
C GLU A 204 -5.43 -4.13 24.71
N ASN A 205 -4.23 -4.55 25.12
CA ASN A 205 -3.69 -4.22 26.43
C ASN A 205 -3.44 -2.71 26.57
N TYR A 206 -3.04 -2.03 25.50
CA TYR A 206 -2.89 -0.58 25.48
C TYR A 206 -4.24 0.12 25.65
N TYR A 207 -5.29 -0.30 24.93
CA TYR A 207 -6.62 0.29 25.08
C TYR A 207 -7.23 0.00 26.46
N ALA A 208 -6.98 -1.17 27.04
CA ALA A 208 -7.42 -1.52 28.39
C ALA A 208 -6.85 -0.57 29.47
N GLN A 209 -5.69 0.06 29.22
CA GLN A 209 -5.11 1.06 30.12
C GLN A 209 -5.84 2.42 30.09
N SER A 210 -6.84 2.59 29.21
CA SER A 210 -7.56 3.85 29.03
C SER A 210 -6.64 5.06 28.83
N PRO A 211 -5.73 5.02 27.84
CA PRO A 211 -4.71 6.04 27.65
C PRO A 211 -5.34 7.39 27.26
N PRO A 212 -4.70 8.52 27.63
CA PRO A 212 -5.17 9.83 27.22
C PRO A 212 -5.08 9.99 25.71
N ARG A 213 -5.96 10.84 25.15
CA ARG A 213 -5.92 11.15 23.71
C ARG A 213 -4.58 11.76 23.32
N ILE A 214 -3.95 11.19 22.31
CA ILE A 214 -2.64 11.62 21.82
C ILE A 214 -2.75 12.33 20.47
N SER A 215 -2.10 13.48 20.34
CA SER A 215 -1.97 14.15 19.04
C SER A 215 -0.71 13.68 18.30
N SER A 216 -0.66 13.83 16.98
CA SER A 216 0.55 13.56 16.19
C SER A 216 1.76 14.38 16.65
N LYS A 217 1.55 15.58 17.19
CA LYS A 217 2.61 16.42 17.76
C LYS A 217 3.16 15.85 19.06
N CYS A 218 2.28 15.38 19.96
CA CYS A 218 2.67 14.73 21.20
C CYS A 218 3.40 13.42 20.89
N LEU A 219 2.86 12.61 19.97
CA LEU A 219 3.48 11.35 19.59
C LEU A 219 4.89 11.54 19.00
N TYR A 220 5.11 12.62 18.24
CA TYR A 220 6.45 12.98 17.80
C TYR A 220 7.39 13.33 18.95
N ALA A 221 6.91 14.07 19.95
CA ALA A 221 7.71 14.42 21.13
C ALA A 221 8.06 13.15 21.91
N ASP A 222 7.10 12.27 22.16
CA ASP A 222 7.31 10.99 22.88
C ASP A 222 8.34 10.11 22.16
N LEU A 223 8.26 10.02 20.83
CA LEU A 223 9.23 9.28 20.01
C LEU A 223 10.62 9.95 20.03
N SER A 224 10.69 11.27 20.12
CA SER A 224 11.95 12.00 20.20
C SER A 224 12.62 11.78 21.56
N SER A 225 11.85 11.88 22.66
CA SER A 225 12.32 11.54 24.00
C SER A 225 12.76 10.08 24.09
N TRP A 226 12.03 9.16 23.46
CA TRP A 226 12.42 7.75 23.39
C TRP A 226 13.78 7.55 22.70
N LEU A 227 14.10 8.32 21.64
CA LEU A 227 15.44 8.26 21.02
C LEU A 227 16.53 8.69 22.00
N GLU A 228 16.31 9.81 22.71
CA GLU A 228 17.25 10.36 23.67
C GLU A 228 17.50 9.38 24.83
N GLU A 229 16.43 8.83 25.41
CA GLU A 229 16.49 7.83 26.49
C GLU A 229 17.27 6.56 26.07
N ASN A 230 17.19 6.19 24.79
CA ASN A 230 17.89 5.02 24.24
C ASN A 230 19.27 5.35 23.65
N GLY A 231 19.78 6.57 23.85
CA GLY A 231 21.10 7.00 23.38
C GLY A 231 21.24 7.05 21.86
N LEU A 232 20.13 7.25 21.14
CA LEU A 232 20.10 7.33 19.68
C LEU A 232 20.13 8.79 19.21
N PRO A 233 20.75 9.08 18.05
CA PRO A 233 20.83 10.45 17.55
C PRO A 233 19.44 11.03 17.24
N ALA A 234 19.17 12.24 17.74
CA ALA A 234 17.88 12.88 17.60
C ALA A 234 17.45 13.06 16.13
N CYS A 235 16.16 12.95 15.88
CA CYS A 235 15.59 13.27 14.58
C CYS A 235 15.46 14.79 14.42
N ILE A 236 16.25 15.37 13.51
CA ILE A 236 16.24 16.82 13.23
C ILE A 236 14.90 17.25 12.56
N ARG A 237 14.13 16.32 11.97
CA ARG A 237 12.86 16.63 11.29
C ARG A 237 11.73 15.64 11.62
N LYS A 238 10.53 16.18 11.88
CA LYS A 238 9.29 15.43 12.17
C LYS A 238 8.89 14.42 11.11
N GLN A 239 9.19 14.73 9.85
CA GLN A 239 8.77 13.98 8.68
C GLN A 239 9.59 12.72 8.44
N ILE A 240 10.57 12.43 9.31
CA ILE A 240 11.49 11.31 9.15
C ILE A 240 10.89 10.00 9.66
N TRP A 241 10.03 10.01 10.69
CA TRP A 241 9.49 8.78 11.27
C TRP A 241 8.79 7.84 10.26
N PRO A 242 7.83 8.32 9.45
CA PRO A 242 7.21 7.47 8.44
C PRO A 242 8.24 6.93 7.45
N LYS A 243 9.25 7.74 7.07
CA LYS A 243 10.34 7.30 6.20
C LYS A 243 11.21 6.21 6.85
N ARG A 244 11.48 6.27 8.15
CA ARG A 244 12.24 5.22 8.87
C ARG A 244 11.49 3.90 8.87
N PHE A 245 10.18 3.92 9.08
CA PHE A 245 9.36 2.74 8.96
C PHE A 245 9.44 2.19 7.53
N GLN A 246 9.20 3.02 6.51
CA GLN A 246 9.31 2.61 5.11
C GLN A 246 10.68 1.99 4.76
N ILE A 247 11.78 2.57 5.25
CA ILE A 247 13.14 2.03 5.08
C ILE A 247 13.25 0.64 5.72
N HIS A 248 12.72 0.44 6.93
CA HIS A 248 12.73 -0.88 7.56
C HIS A 248 11.98 -1.90 6.73
N TRP A 249 10.78 -1.56 6.25
CA TRP A 249 9.97 -2.45 5.41
C TRP A 249 10.69 -2.79 4.09
N TYR A 250 11.33 -1.79 3.46
CA TYR A 250 12.17 -2.00 2.29
C TYR A 250 13.28 -3.02 2.55
N LEU A 251 14.06 -2.82 3.62
CA LEU A 251 15.24 -3.63 3.88
C LEU A 251 14.90 -5.04 4.35
N ARG A 252 13.86 -5.16 5.21
CA ARG A 252 13.46 -6.43 5.80
C ARG A 252 12.75 -7.34 4.81
N PHE A 253 11.86 -6.78 3.99
CA PHE A 253 10.99 -7.55 3.11
C PHE A 253 11.37 -7.43 1.63
N GLN A 254 12.39 -6.63 1.29
CA GLN A 254 12.86 -6.39 -0.08
C GLN A 254 11.72 -5.95 -1.03
N LEU A 255 10.76 -5.21 -0.49
CA LEU A 255 9.58 -4.80 -1.24
C LEU A 255 9.95 -3.72 -2.27
N PRO A 256 9.40 -3.78 -3.50
CA PRO A 256 9.55 -2.69 -4.44
C PRO A 256 9.01 -1.36 -3.88
N PRO A 257 9.64 -0.21 -4.19
CA PRO A 257 9.24 1.10 -3.65
C PRO A 257 7.76 1.45 -3.86
N VAL A 258 7.13 0.97 -4.93
CA VAL A 258 5.71 1.19 -5.22
C VAL A 258 4.84 0.55 -4.13
N PHE A 259 5.11 -0.70 -3.76
CA PHE A 259 4.36 -1.40 -2.71
C PHE A 259 4.55 -0.75 -1.34
N ILE A 260 5.73 -0.21 -1.05
CA ILE A 260 5.97 0.51 0.20
C ILE A 260 5.14 1.77 0.28
N LYS A 261 5.01 2.50 -0.83
CA LYS A 261 4.13 3.66 -0.90
C LYS A 261 2.66 3.28 -0.76
N ASP A 262 2.24 2.14 -1.31
CA ASP A 262 0.89 1.62 -1.10
C ASP A 262 0.68 1.34 0.39
N LEU A 263 1.57 0.54 1.02
CA LEU A 263 1.49 0.20 2.44
C LEU A 263 1.58 1.41 3.39
N ALA A 264 2.31 2.46 3.01
CA ALA A 264 2.47 3.65 3.83
C ALA A 264 1.25 4.60 3.76
N ASN A 265 0.47 4.52 2.67
CA ASN A 265 -0.63 5.44 2.40
C ASN A 265 -1.96 4.68 2.27
N PRO A 266 -2.73 4.56 3.37
CA PRO A 266 -4.03 3.90 3.39
C PRO A 266 -4.96 4.34 2.26
N GLU A 267 -4.93 5.62 1.89
CA GLU A 267 -5.81 6.23 0.89
C GLU A 267 -5.61 5.71 -0.54
N ARG A 268 -4.48 5.05 -0.85
CA ARG A 268 -4.19 4.52 -2.20
C ARG A 268 -4.94 3.23 -2.53
N HIS A 269 -5.55 2.61 -1.53
CA HIS A 269 -6.28 1.37 -1.68
C HIS A 269 -7.51 1.38 -0.78
N VAL A 270 -8.58 0.69 -1.18
CA VAL A 270 -9.80 0.60 -0.39
C VAL A 270 -10.00 -0.86 -0.03
N GLY A 271 -10.11 -1.14 1.26
CA GLY A 271 -10.56 -2.43 1.74
C GLY A 271 -12.02 -2.62 1.33
N LEU A 272 -12.27 -3.50 0.37
CA LEU A 272 -13.64 -3.91 0.08
C LEU A 272 -14.14 -4.69 1.30
N SER A 273 -15.22 -4.21 1.90
CA SER A 273 -15.92 -4.94 2.96
C SER A 273 -16.65 -6.10 2.31
N ASN A 274 -15.92 -7.16 2.01
CA ASN A 274 -16.54 -8.41 1.61
C ASN A 274 -17.19 -8.97 2.86
N THR A 275 -18.51 -9.06 2.87
CA THR A 275 -19.22 -9.99 3.75
C THR A 275 -18.64 -11.37 3.46
N ILE A 276 -17.67 -11.80 4.29
CA ILE A 276 -17.16 -13.16 4.25
C ILE A 276 -18.39 -14.01 4.55
N THR A 277 -18.98 -14.56 3.48
CA THR A 277 -20.07 -15.50 3.64
C THR A 277 -19.37 -16.70 4.25
N ALA A 278 -19.61 -16.93 5.55
CA ALA A 278 -19.03 -18.05 6.26
C ALA A 278 -19.19 -19.29 5.37
N SER A 279 -18.11 -20.02 5.16
CA SER A 279 -18.15 -21.26 4.39
C SER A 279 -19.31 -22.09 4.92
N LYS A 280 -20.22 -22.53 4.04
CA LYS A 280 -21.33 -23.41 4.43
C LYS A 280 -20.84 -24.78 4.91
N ILE A 281 -19.55 -25.07 4.73
CA ILE A 281 -18.91 -26.30 5.13
C ILE A 281 -18.56 -26.17 6.61
N LYS A 282 -19.11 -27.04 7.46
CA LYS A 282 -18.77 -27.04 8.89
C LYS A 282 -17.35 -27.55 9.04
N GLU A 283 -16.63 -27.06 10.04
CA GLU A 283 -15.25 -27.49 10.34
C GLU A 283 -15.13 -29.04 10.44
N ALA A 284 -16.13 -29.68 11.04
CA ALA A 284 -16.23 -31.13 11.12
C ALA A 284 -16.31 -31.82 9.75
N ASP A 285 -16.95 -31.17 8.77
CA ASP A 285 -17.07 -31.70 7.41
C ASP A 285 -15.73 -31.57 6.65
N ILE A 286 -14.95 -30.51 6.92
CA ILE A 286 -13.61 -30.32 6.34
C ILE A 286 -12.69 -31.45 6.81
N TYR A 287 -12.62 -31.69 8.13
CA TYR A 287 -11.80 -32.77 8.66
C TYR A 287 -12.33 -34.16 8.30
N ALA A 288 -13.65 -34.34 8.13
CA ALA A 288 -14.19 -35.61 7.66
C ALA A 288 -13.75 -35.96 6.23
N ILE A 289 -13.52 -34.95 5.36
CA ILE A 289 -13.02 -35.15 3.99
C ILE A 289 -11.56 -35.59 4.00
N ASP A 290 -10.71 -34.95 4.82
CA ASP A 290 -9.27 -35.27 4.87
C ASP A 290 -8.98 -36.64 5.53
N TRP A 291 -9.88 -37.11 6.41
CA TRP A 291 -9.75 -38.40 7.11
C TRP A 291 -10.58 -39.55 6.52
N ASP A 292 -11.37 -39.31 5.46
CA ASP A 292 -12.04 -40.39 4.76
C ASP A 292 -11.01 -41.19 3.94
N THR A 293 -10.44 -42.23 4.55
CA THR A 293 -9.53 -43.19 3.90
C THR A 293 -10.13 -43.87 2.67
N LYS A 294 -11.42 -43.67 2.36
CA LYS A 294 -12.14 -44.18 1.20
C LYS A 294 -12.72 -43.08 0.32
N TRP A 295 -12.28 -41.82 0.47
CA TRP A 295 -12.79 -40.70 -0.33
C TRP A 295 -12.67 -40.96 -1.85
N PHE A 296 -11.62 -41.68 -2.25
CA PHE A 296 -11.38 -42.14 -3.62
C PHE A 296 -12.31 -43.28 -4.09
N ASP A 297 -12.96 -44.03 -3.20
CA ASP A 297 -13.95 -45.04 -3.58
C ASP A 297 -15.18 -44.38 -4.23
N SER A 298 -15.49 -43.13 -3.84
CA SER A 298 -16.52 -42.33 -4.50
C SER A 298 -16.11 -41.91 -5.93
N LEU A 299 -14.81 -41.62 -6.14
CA LEU A 299 -14.23 -41.36 -7.46
C LEU A 299 -14.21 -42.62 -8.33
N ALA A 300 -13.96 -43.80 -7.75
CA ALA A 300 -14.01 -45.08 -8.46
C ALA A 300 -15.43 -45.43 -8.96
N LYS A 301 -16.48 -44.90 -8.31
CA LYS A 301 -17.88 -45.03 -8.75
C LYS A 301 -18.27 -44.06 -9.86
N SER A 302 -17.46 -43.04 -10.16
CA SER A 302 -17.65 -42.19 -11.33
C SER A 302 -17.28 -42.97 -12.60
N GLN A 303 -18.24 -43.70 -13.16
CA GLN A 303 -18.10 -44.46 -14.41
C GLN A 303 -17.84 -43.58 -15.65
N LYS A 304 -17.91 -42.24 -15.54
CA LYS A 304 -17.49 -41.36 -16.62
C LYS A 304 -15.97 -41.22 -16.57
N LYS A 305 -15.27 -41.93 -17.46
CA LYS A 305 -13.88 -41.60 -17.82
C LYS A 305 -13.87 -40.14 -18.28
N ILE A 306 -13.47 -39.23 -17.40
CA ILE A 306 -13.24 -37.83 -17.76
C ILE A 306 -12.00 -37.86 -18.66
N ARG A 307 -12.21 -37.74 -19.97
CA ARG A 307 -11.10 -37.56 -20.92
C ARG A 307 -10.52 -36.19 -20.68
N TRP A 308 -9.25 -36.13 -20.31
CA TRP A 308 -8.62 -34.86 -20.05
C TRP A 308 -8.39 -34.11 -21.38
N PRO A 309 -8.70 -32.80 -21.47
CA PRO A 309 -8.59 -32.06 -22.71
C PRO A 309 -7.19 -32.09 -23.34
N HIS A 310 -6.14 -32.17 -22.52
CA HIS A 310 -4.75 -32.19 -22.99
C HIS A 310 -4.40 -33.48 -23.74
N GLU A 311 -5.14 -34.58 -23.56
CA GLU A 311 -4.92 -35.82 -24.32
C GLU A 311 -5.10 -35.61 -25.84
N ILE A 312 -5.91 -34.62 -26.25
CA ILE A 312 -6.12 -34.29 -27.66
C ILE A 312 -4.86 -33.65 -28.26
N LEU A 313 -4.12 -32.86 -27.47
CA LEU A 313 -2.85 -32.25 -27.87
C LEU A 313 -1.79 -33.30 -28.13
N LEU A 314 -1.74 -34.36 -27.31
CA LEU A 314 -0.80 -35.47 -27.49
C LEU A 314 -1.10 -36.30 -28.75
N LYS A 315 -2.36 -36.33 -29.22
CA LYS A 315 -2.76 -37.07 -30.43
C LYS A 315 -2.56 -36.29 -31.73
N HIS A 316 -2.55 -34.96 -31.68
CA HIS A 316 -2.34 -34.11 -32.85
C HIS A 316 -1.20 -33.11 -32.59
N SER A 317 -0.03 -33.66 -32.20
CA SER A 317 1.17 -32.89 -31.88
C SER A 317 1.68 -32.04 -33.05
N GLU A 318 1.29 -32.36 -34.29
CA GLU A 318 1.70 -31.65 -35.50
C GLU A 318 0.82 -30.42 -35.82
N SER A 319 -0.42 -30.36 -35.32
CA SER A 319 -1.41 -29.33 -35.68
C SER A 319 -2.06 -28.66 -34.46
N LEU A 320 -1.22 -28.28 -33.49
CA LEU A 320 -1.60 -27.73 -32.18
C LEU A 320 -2.43 -26.44 -32.22
N GLU A 321 -2.39 -25.68 -33.32
CA GLU A 321 -3.13 -24.43 -33.48
C GLU A 321 -4.61 -24.64 -33.81
N THR A 322 -4.95 -25.82 -34.33
CA THR A 322 -6.32 -26.16 -34.75
C THR A 322 -7.18 -26.76 -33.63
N ILE A 323 -6.58 -27.08 -32.49
CA ILE A 323 -7.28 -27.71 -31.35
C ILE A 323 -7.97 -26.63 -30.52
N GLU A 324 -9.28 -26.81 -30.34
CA GLU A 324 -10.11 -25.95 -29.50
C GLU A 324 -9.62 -25.97 -28.04
N THR A 325 -9.44 -24.77 -27.48
CA THR A 325 -8.91 -24.60 -26.14
C THR A 325 -10.04 -24.71 -25.11
N PRO A 326 -9.88 -25.48 -24.02
CA PRO A 326 -10.93 -25.62 -23.01
C PRO A 326 -11.31 -24.26 -22.39
N PRO A 327 -12.58 -24.07 -22.01
CA PRO A 327 -13.04 -22.82 -21.43
C PRO A 327 -12.40 -22.54 -20.07
N TRP A 328 -12.31 -21.25 -19.72
CA TRP A 328 -11.84 -20.82 -18.41
C TRP A 328 -12.98 -20.91 -17.40
N ASP A 329 -13.14 -22.06 -16.75
CA ASP A 329 -14.15 -22.28 -15.71
C ASP A 329 -13.63 -21.84 -14.34
N ALA A 330 -14.32 -20.87 -13.72
CA ALA A 330 -13.98 -20.35 -12.39
C ALA A 330 -14.06 -21.41 -11.29
N ASN A 331 -14.86 -22.46 -11.46
CA ASN A 331 -15.04 -23.53 -10.47
C ASN A 331 -14.01 -24.66 -10.62
N ASN A 332 -13.38 -24.79 -11.79
CA ASN A 332 -12.34 -25.79 -12.04
C ASN A 332 -11.39 -25.35 -13.16
N ILE A 333 -10.35 -24.62 -12.79
CA ILE A 333 -9.34 -24.09 -13.72
C ILE A 333 -8.32 -25.16 -14.20
N LEU A 334 -8.26 -26.31 -13.54
CA LEU A 334 -7.21 -27.33 -13.77
C LEU A 334 -7.17 -27.86 -15.23
N PRO A 335 -8.31 -28.16 -15.89
CA PRO A 335 -8.28 -28.63 -17.28
C PRO A 335 -7.67 -27.60 -18.24
N ARG A 336 -7.86 -26.31 -17.98
CA ARG A 336 -7.33 -25.22 -18.78
C ARG A 336 -5.83 -25.00 -18.56
N LEU A 337 -5.41 -24.92 -17.30
CA LEU A 337 -3.99 -24.74 -16.97
C LEU A 337 -3.13 -25.91 -17.48
N LEU A 338 -3.61 -27.15 -17.29
CA LEU A 338 -2.88 -28.33 -17.75
C LEU A 338 -2.83 -28.42 -19.28
N PHE A 339 -3.90 -28.01 -19.98
CA PHE A 339 -3.92 -27.92 -21.43
C PHE A 339 -2.91 -26.89 -21.95
N ASP A 340 -2.91 -25.68 -21.40
CA ASP A 340 -1.99 -24.61 -21.82
C ASP A 340 -0.53 -24.97 -21.55
N TYR A 341 -0.25 -25.58 -20.39
CA TYR A 341 1.07 -26.10 -20.05
C TYR A 341 1.54 -27.18 -21.04
N THR A 342 0.69 -28.17 -21.34
CA THR A 342 1.01 -29.25 -22.28
C THR A 342 1.23 -28.71 -23.69
N LYS A 343 0.42 -27.74 -24.13
CA LYS A 343 0.56 -27.08 -25.43
C LYS A 343 1.88 -26.32 -25.52
N GLN A 344 2.26 -25.58 -24.47
CA GLN A 344 3.57 -24.93 -24.43
C GLN A 344 4.72 -25.93 -24.53
N LEU A 345 4.68 -27.03 -23.78
CA LEU A 345 5.70 -28.08 -23.85
C LEU A 345 5.84 -28.66 -25.27
N LEU A 346 4.72 -29.00 -25.92
CA LEU A 346 4.75 -29.56 -27.28
C LEU A 346 5.25 -28.54 -28.31
N VAL A 347 4.88 -27.27 -28.20
CA VAL A 347 5.41 -26.20 -29.06
C VAL A 347 6.92 -26.02 -28.88
N VAL A 348 7.40 -26.08 -27.64
CA VAL A 348 8.83 -25.98 -27.32
C VAL A 348 9.59 -27.18 -27.88
N VAL A 349 9.07 -28.40 -27.71
CA VAL A 349 9.67 -29.63 -28.24
C VAL A 349 9.73 -29.60 -29.78
N ASN A 350 8.62 -29.26 -30.45
CA ASN A 350 8.58 -29.17 -31.92
C ASN A 350 9.48 -28.07 -32.49
N LYS A 351 9.76 -27.00 -31.74
CA LYS A 351 10.65 -25.91 -32.18
C LYS A 351 12.13 -26.22 -31.94
N ILE A 352 12.47 -27.01 -30.92
CA ILE A 352 13.86 -27.27 -30.53
C ILE A 352 14.41 -28.56 -31.17
N TRP A 353 13.55 -29.52 -31.54
CA TRP A 353 13.96 -30.78 -32.19
C TRP A 353 13.18 -31.02 -33.51
N PRO A 354 13.51 -30.33 -34.63
CA PRO A 354 12.79 -30.53 -35.88
C PRO A 354 13.27 -31.72 -36.72
N GLN A 355 14.35 -32.41 -36.33
CA GLN A 355 14.98 -33.46 -37.15
C GLN A 355 15.54 -34.60 -36.30
N PHE A 356 14.70 -35.61 -36.06
CA PHE A 356 15.09 -37.02 -36.02
C PHE A 356 13.99 -37.85 -36.68
#